data_AF-A0A2M8QN87-F1
#
_entry.id   AF-A0A2M8QN87-F1
#
_cell.length_a   1.000
_cell.length_b   1.000
_cell.length_c   1.000
_cell.angle_alpha   90.00
_cell.angle_beta   90.00
_cell.angle_gamma   90.00
#
_symmetry.space_group_name_H-M   'P 1'
#
loop_
_entity.id
_entity.type
_entity.pdbx_description
1 polymer ?
#
loop_
_entity_poly.entity_id
_entity_poly.type
_entity_poly.pdbx_seq_one_letter_code
_entity_poly.pdbx_strand_id
1 'polypeptide(L)'
;MGVASQWLSSGSAASSRRQRNVSSIMTEIPDIVLLEACRRRLSFPSLGRITNRRLIHRIESWLDAARLAPRFGSAIIAYARSASAALPGITIDPDESETRPCSSGVQVRAWFLVPSETVAALSLAEPAAEIAFARLEPFARNVLLLRLRYGLEVSEIAARLGISQRRARRTLCEAVRAIATSLDQPR
;
A
#
# COMPACT_ATOMS: atom_id res chain seq x y z
N MET A 1 -69.50 9.94 15.65
CA MET A 1 -68.69 9.45 14.51
C MET A 1 -67.24 9.39 14.99
N GLY A 2 -66.56 8.27 15.20
CA GLY A 2 -66.79 6.87 14.90
C GLY A 2 -65.41 6.22 14.74
N VAL A 3 -65.07 5.31 15.68
CA VAL A 3 -64.21 4.09 15.52
C VAL A 3 -62.73 4.33 15.12
N ALA A 4 -61.72 4.20 15.99
CA ALA A 4 -61.16 3.00 16.65
C ALA A 4 -60.27 2.10 15.76
N SER A 5 -59.25 1.47 16.41
CA SER A 5 -58.32 0.41 15.96
C SER A 5 -56.88 0.92 15.69
N GLN A 6 -55.89 0.94 16.61
CA GLN A 6 -55.51 0.04 17.72
C GLN A 6 -54.63 -1.14 17.26
N TRP A 7 -53.56 -1.41 18.05
CA TRP A 7 -52.76 -2.64 18.18
C TRP A 7 -51.67 -2.92 17.13
N LEU A 8 -50.49 -3.52 17.38
CA LEU A 8 -49.74 -4.09 18.53
C LEU A 8 -48.26 -4.16 18.03
N SER A 9 -47.26 -3.66 18.75
CA SER A 9 -46.46 -4.36 19.77
C SER A 9 -45.76 -5.66 19.34
N SER A 10 -44.56 -5.81 19.93
CA SER A 10 -43.65 -6.98 20.04
C SER A 10 -42.56 -7.01 18.97
N GLY A 11 -41.30 -6.79 19.34
CA GLY A 11 -40.44 -7.73 20.10
C GLY A 11 -39.53 -8.42 19.07
N SER A 12 -38.32 -8.88 19.31
CA SER A 12 -37.43 -9.00 20.45
C SER A 12 -36.13 -9.55 19.84
N ALA A 13 -35.00 -9.18 20.43
CA ALA A 13 -33.75 -9.94 20.54
C ALA A 13 -33.14 -10.71 19.35
N ALA A 14 -31.83 -10.47 19.23
CA ALA A 14 -30.80 -11.43 18.84
C ALA A 14 -30.68 -11.80 17.34
N SER A 15 -29.73 -11.13 16.68
CA SER A 15 -28.70 -11.90 15.94
C SER A 15 -27.37 -11.17 16.00
N SER A 16 -26.69 -11.40 17.12
CA SER A 16 -25.24 -11.46 17.16
C SER A 16 -24.78 -12.52 16.18
N ARG A 17 -24.04 -12.14 15.12
CA ARG A 17 -22.82 -12.83 14.68
C ARG A 17 -22.25 -12.21 13.41
N ARG A 18 -20.96 -11.87 13.52
CA ARG A 18 -20.02 -11.68 12.41
C ARG A 18 -20.16 -10.40 11.61
N GLN A 19 -20.03 -9.25 12.27
CA GLN A 19 -19.08 -8.26 11.74
C GLN A 19 -17.67 -8.85 11.93
N ARG A 20 -17.32 -9.78 11.03
CA ARG A 20 -15.96 -10.22 10.86
C ARG A 20 -15.19 -9.00 10.38
N ASN A 21 -14.25 -8.58 11.21
CA ASN A 21 -12.95 -8.04 10.79
C ASN A 21 -12.65 -8.43 9.34
N VAL A 22 -12.82 -7.51 8.41
CA VAL A 22 -12.09 -7.55 7.13
C VAL A 22 -10.82 -6.75 7.37
N SER A 23 -10.08 -7.17 8.40
CA SER A 23 -8.68 -6.84 8.53
C SER A 23 -7.95 -7.73 7.55
N SER A 24 -7.28 -7.09 6.59
CA SER A 24 -5.96 -7.52 6.15
C SER A 24 -5.85 -8.95 5.61
N ILE A 25 -6.50 -9.21 4.47
CA ILE A 25 -5.95 -10.13 3.47
C ILE A 25 -6.15 -9.45 2.11
N MET A 26 -5.47 -8.32 1.89
CA MET A 26 -5.10 -7.98 0.53
C MET A 26 -3.89 -8.85 0.21
N THR A 27 -4.17 -10.09 -0.17
CA THR A 27 -3.33 -10.79 -1.14
C THR A 27 -3.02 -9.75 -2.22
N GLU A 28 -1.76 -9.56 -2.58
CA GLU A 28 -1.37 -8.70 -3.70
C GLU A 28 -2.05 -9.27 -4.95
N ILE A 29 -3.29 -8.86 -5.20
CA ILE A 29 -4.00 -9.16 -6.42
C ILE A 29 -3.25 -8.36 -7.47
N PRO A 30 -2.57 -9.02 -8.43
CA PRO A 30 -1.83 -8.32 -9.46
C PRO A 30 -2.77 -7.29 -10.11
N ASP A 31 -2.30 -6.06 -10.35
CA ASP A 31 -3.14 -4.95 -10.83
C ASP A 31 -3.99 -5.33 -12.06
N ILE A 32 -3.50 -6.25 -12.89
CA ILE A 32 -4.20 -6.88 -14.02
C ILE A 32 -5.52 -7.55 -13.58
N VAL A 33 -5.49 -8.36 -12.53
CA VAL A 33 -6.66 -9.11 -12.02
C VAL A 33 -7.70 -8.14 -11.45
N LEU A 34 -7.26 -7.08 -10.78
CA LEU A 34 -8.14 -6.03 -10.27
C LEU A 34 -8.81 -5.26 -11.42
N LEU A 35 -8.03 -4.87 -12.44
CA LEU A 35 -8.52 -4.15 -13.61
C LEU A 35 -9.48 -5.00 -14.46
N GLU A 36 -9.24 -6.30 -14.58
CA GLU A 36 -10.17 -7.23 -15.24
C GLU A 36 -11.49 -7.39 -14.46
N ALA A 37 -11.44 -7.39 -13.13
CA ALA A 37 -12.63 -7.41 -12.29
C ALA A 37 -13.43 -6.09 -12.39
N CYS A 38 -12.73 -4.95 -12.40
CA CYS A 38 -13.33 -3.63 -12.63
C CYS A 38 -14.00 -3.54 -14.00
N ARG A 39 -13.32 -3.98 -15.07
CA ARG A 39 -13.90 -4.02 -16.43
C ARG A 39 -15.22 -4.80 -16.45
N ARG A 40 -15.22 -6.03 -15.91
CA ARG A 40 -16.41 -6.89 -15.85
C ARG A 40 -17.57 -6.23 -15.11
N ARG A 41 -17.30 -5.58 -13.98
CA ARG A 41 -18.32 -4.86 -13.21
C ARG A 41 -18.89 -3.66 -13.98
N LEU A 42 -18.06 -2.90 -14.66
CA LEU A 42 -18.49 -1.71 -15.39
C LEU A 42 -19.27 -2.02 -16.68
N SER A 43 -19.14 -3.25 -17.20
CA SER A 43 -19.92 -3.73 -18.35
C SER A 43 -21.38 -4.08 -18.02
N PHE A 44 -21.78 -4.11 -16.74
CA PHE A 44 -23.16 -4.43 -16.34
C PHE A 44 -24.14 -3.32 -16.78
N PRO A 45 -25.32 -3.68 -17.33
CA PRO A 45 -26.31 -2.72 -17.81
C PRO A 45 -26.81 -1.74 -16.74
N SER A 46 -26.91 -2.19 -15.48
CA SER A 46 -27.41 -1.41 -14.34
C SER A 46 -26.50 -0.26 -13.91
N LEU A 47 -25.22 -0.27 -14.32
CA LEU A 47 -24.26 0.78 -14.01
C LEU A 47 -24.13 1.83 -15.13
N GLY A 48 -25.09 1.86 -16.07
CA GLY A 48 -25.13 2.84 -17.15
C GLY A 48 -23.95 2.69 -18.11
N ARG A 49 -24.06 1.78 -19.08
CA ARG A 49 -23.00 1.51 -20.07
C ARG A 49 -22.46 2.78 -20.75
N ILE A 50 -23.29 3.81 -20.95
CA ILE A 50 -22.90 5.08 -21.60
C ILE A 50 -21.96 5.90 -20.70
N THR A 51 -22.24 5.97 -19.39
CA THR A 51 -21.44 6.75 -18.43
C THR A 51 -20.03 6.20 -18.25
N ASN A 52 -19.87 4.87 -18.37
CA ASN A 52 -18.60 4.20 -18.12
C ASN A 52 -17.78 3.88 -19.37
N ARG A 53 -18.27 4.19 -20.59
CA ARG A 53 -17.57 3.88 -21.85
C ARG A 53 -16.12 4.36 -21.88
N ARG A 54 -15.86 5.60 -21.45
CA ARG A 54 -14.49 6.16 -21.42
C ARG A 54 -13.58 5.42 -20.44
N LEU A 55 -14.11 5.00 -19.30
CA LEU A 55 -13.34 4.31 -18.27
C LEU A 55 -13.06 2.86 -18.67
N ILE A 56 -14.05 2.17 -19.27
CA ILE A 56 -13.87 0.84 -19.88
C ILE A 56 -12.80 0.91 -20.97
N HIS A 57 -12.88 1.89 -21.88
CA HIS A 57 -11.90 2.04 -22.95
C HIS A 57 -10.48 2.31 -22.42
N ARG A 58 -10.34 3.10 -21.34
CA ARG A 58 -9.03 3.30 -20.68
C ARG A 58 -8.49 2.01 -20.03
N ILE A 59 -9.37 1.22 -19.40
CA ILE A 59 -8.97 -0.09 -18.84
C ILE A 59 -8.56 -1.05 -19.96
N GLU A 60 -9.32 -1.11 -21.06
CA GLU A 60 -9.00 -1.95 -22.21
C GLU A 60 -7.69 -1.54 -22.87
N SER A 61 -7.49 -0.26 -23.14
CA SER A 61 -6.23 0.27 -23.67
C SER A 61 -5.04 -0.06 -22.76
N TRP A 62 -5.21 0.03 -21.43
CA TRP A 62 -4.16 -0.35 -20.49
C TRP A 62 -3.89 -1.86 -20.48
N LEU A 63 -4.95 -2.70 -20.50
CA LEU A 63 -4.82 -4.15 -20.57
C LEU A 63 -4.16 -4.60 -21.88
N ASP A 64 -4.50 -3.97 -23.00
CA ASP A 64 -3.88 -4.23 -24.29
C ASP A 64 -2.43 -3.79 -24.30
N ALA A 65 -2.11 -2.61 -23.77
CA ALA A 65 -0.74 -2.16 -23.57
C ALA A 65 0.07 -3.10 -22.65
N ALA A 66 -0.54 -3.63 -21.58
CA ALA A 66 0.10 -4.59 -20.69
C ALA A 66 0.29 -5.98 -21.33
N ARG A 67 -0.58 -6.38 -22.26
CA ARG A 67 -0.46 -7.61 -23.05
C ARG A 67 0.58 -7.48 -24.17
N LEU A 68 0.68 -6.29 -24.76
CA LEU A 68 1.63 -5.94 -25.81
C LEU A 68 2.99 -5.51 -25.26
N ALA A 69 3.07 -5.17 -23.97
CA ALA A 69 4.32 -4.93 -23.29
C ALA A 69 5.19 -6.18 -23.49
N PRO A 70 6.40 -6.04 -24.07
CA PRO A 70 7.25 -7.19 -24.29
C PRO A 70 7.49 -7.82 -22.92
N ARG A 71 7.02 -9.06 -22.75
CA ARG A 71 7.41 -9.88 -21.63
C ARG A 71 8.86 -10.23 -21.87
N PHE A 72 9.75 -9.36 -21.42
CA PHE A 72 11.19 -9.58 -21.48
C PHE A 72 11.59 -10.63 -20.43
N GLY A 73 10.90 -11.78 -20.47
CA GLY A 73 11.19 -12.94 -19.65
C GLY A 73 12.62 -13.41 -19.86
N SER A 74 13.16 -14.04 -18.82
CA SER A 74 14.46 -14.71 -18.67
C SER A 74 15.72 -13.99 -19.20
N ALA A 75 15.75 -13.47 -20.41
CA ALA A 75 16.89 -12.82 -21.06
C ALA A 75 17.30 -11.49 -20.40
N ILE A 76 16.36 -10.60 -20.05
CA ILE A 76 16.70 -9.36 -19.33
C ILE A 76 17.22 -9.67 -17.93
N ILE A 77 16.61 -10.65 -17.24
CA ILE A 77 17.04 -11.08 -15.92
C ILE A 77 18.42 -11.75 -16.00
N ALA A 78 18.68 -12.57 -17.03
CA ALA A 78 19.98 -13.17 -17.28
C ALA A 78 21.04 -12.11 -17.59
N TYR A 79 20.72 -11.10 -18.40
CA TYR A 79 21.60 -9.96 -18.64
C TYR A 79 21.88 -9.20 -17.35
N ALA A 80 20.85 -8.89 -16.56
CA ALA A 80 20.98 -8.19 -15.28
C ALA A 80 21.86 -8.98 -14.29
N ARG A 81 21.72 -10.31 -14.23
CA ARG A 81 22.57 -11.20 -13.42
C ARG A 81 24.03 -11.18 -13.89
N SER A 82 24.24 -11.26 -15.20
CA SER A 82 25.59 -11.18 -15.77
C SER A 82 26.24 -9.82 -15.49
N ALA A 83 25.47 -8.74 -15.61
CA ALA A 83 25.94 -7.38 -15.35
C ALA A 83 26.19 -7.14 -13.86
N SER A 84 25.33 -7.65 -12.97
CA SER A 84 25.47 -7.49 -11.52
C SER A 84 26.66 -8.27 -10.96
N ALA A 85 27.11 -9.35 -11.63
CA ALA A 85 28.31 -10.08 -11.21
C ALA A 85 29.57 -9.18 -11.15
N ALA A 86 29.59 -8.08 -11.91
CA ALA A 86 30.66 -7.08 -11.87
C ALA A 86 30.46 -5.99 -10.80
N LEU A 87 29.29 -5.93 -10.15
CA LEU A 87 28.94 -4.92 -9.16
C LEU A 87 29.05 -5.50 -7.74
N PRO A 88 30.04 -5.06 -6.93
CA PRO A 88 30.20 -5.59 -5.59
C PRO A 88 28.99 -5.24 -4.71
N GLY A 89 28.47 -6.25 -4.00
CA GLY A 89 27.37 -6.09 -3.08
C GLY A 89 25.99 -5.94 -3.71
N ILE A 90 25.82 -6.15 -5.02
CA ILE A 90 24.51 -6.21 -5.68
C ILE A 90 24.30 -7.60 -6.27
N THR A 91 23.19 -8.24 -5.90
CA THR A 91 22.82 -9.55 -6.43
C THR A 91 21.39 -9.52 -6.90
N ILE A 92 21.12 -9.88 -8.16
CA ILE A 92 19.73 -10.03 -8.63
C ILE A 92 19.06 -11.19 -7.88
N ASP A 93 17.82 -10.99 -7.46
CA ASP A 93 17.05 -12.00 -6.72
C ASP A 93 16.91 -13.31 -7.57
N PRO A 94 17.28 -14.48 -7.02
CA PRO A 94 17.25 -15.74 -7.77
C PRO A 94 15.84 -16.16 -8.21
N ASP A 95 14.82 -15.78 -7.44
CA ASP A 95 13.42 -16.11 -7.72
C ASP A 95 12.70 -15.03 -8.54
N GLU A 96 13.41 -13.95 -8.89
CA GLU A 96 12.83 -12.87 -9.68
C GLU A 96 12.55 -13.34 -11.11
N SER A 97 11.31 -13.11 -11.54
CA SER A 97 10.80 -13.43 -12.87
C SER A 97 10.06 -12.25 -13.50
N GLU A 98 9.84 -11.19 -12.72
CA GLU A 98 9.16 -9.99 -13.13
C GLU A 98 10.16 -8.87 -13.43
N THR A 99 9.73 -7.99 -14.33
CA THR A 99 10.51 -6.82 -14.70
C THR A 99 9.58 -5.61 -14.75
N ARG A 100 10.10 -4.45 -14.36
CA ARG A 100 9.35 -3.20 -14.35
C ARG A 100 9.89 -2.25 -15.41
N PRO A 101 9.11 -1.87 -16.43
CA PRO A 101 9.54 -0.87 -17.39
C PRO A 101 9.65 0.52 -16.73
N CYS A 102 10.64 1.31 -17.18
CA CYS A 102 10.83 2.71 -16.79
C CYS A 102 11.18 3.56 -18.03
N SER A 103 11.23 4.89 -17.88
CA SER A 103 11.46 5.82 -19.00
C SER A 103 12.82 5.64 -19.71
N SER A 104 13.79 5.00 -19.05
CA SER A 104 15.15 4.80 -19.56
C SER A 104 15.52 3.32 -19.76
N GLY A 105 14.58 2.38 -19.59
CA GLY A 105 14.87 0.95 -19.73
C GLY A 105 13.95 0.05 -18.90
N VAL A 106 14.53 -1.00 -18.32
CA VAL A 106 13.82 -2.02 -17.54
C VAL A 106 14.53 -2.22 -16.21
N GLN A 107 13.76 -2.16 -15.12
CA GLN A 107 14.21 -2.44 -13.76
C GLN A 107 13.95 -3.90 -13.39
N VAL A 108 14.90 -4.48 -12.66
CA VAL A 108 14.83 -5.83 -12.08
C VAL A 108 15.12 -5.71 -10.59
N ARG A 109 14.47 -6.51 -9.75
CA ARG A 109 14.70 -6.50 -8.31
C ARG A 109 16.07 -7.08 -7.96
N ALA A 110 16.71 -6.49 -6.96
CA ALA A 110 18.03 -6.91 -6.50
C ALA A 110 18.13 -6.84 -4.97
N TRP A 111 19.00 -7.67 -4.42
CA TRP A 111 19.53 -7.60 -3.07
C TRP A 111 20.76 -6.71 -3.04
N PHE A 112 20.88 -5.93 -1.97
CA PHE A 112 22.05 -5.12 -1.67
C PHE A 112 22.70 -5.63 -0.38
N LEU A 113 24.00 -5.88 -0.43
CA LEU A 113 24.80 -6.31 0.71
C LEU A 113 25.05 -5.12 1.63
N VAL A 114 24.45 -5.14 2.81
CA VAL A 114 24.77 -4.21 3.89
C VAL A 114 25.86 -4.85 4.75
N PRO A 115 27.06 -4.23 4.89
CA PRO A 115 28.14 -4.81 5.69
C PRO A 115 27.76 -4.98 7.16
N SER A 116 28.26 -6.04 7.79
CA SER A 116 27.92 -6.40 9.17
C SER A 116 28.25 -5.30 10.18
N GLU A 117 29.34 -4.57 9.98
CA GLU A 117 29.72 -3.41 10.79
C GLU A 117 28.72 -2.25 10.66
N THR A 118 28.13 -2.07 9.47
CA THR A 118 27.07 -1.09 9.25
C THR A 118 25.78 -1.55 9.92
N VAL A 119 25.44 -2.84 9.82
CA VAL A 119 24.30 -3.42 10.54
C VAL A 119 24.46 -3.29 12.06
N ALA A 120 25.66 -3.55 12.60
CA ALA A 120 25.95 -3.39 14.02
C ALA A 120 25.84 -1.93 14.46
N ALA A 121 26.38 -0.98 13.68
CA ALA A 121 26.23 0.44 13.95
C ALA A 121 24.76 0.91 13.90
N LEU A 122 23.97 0.40 12.94
CA LEU A 122 22.53 0.66 12.85
C LEU A 122 21.74 0.01 14.00
N SER A 123 22.13 -1.18 14.44
CA SER A 123 21.49 -1.88 15.58
C SER A 123 21.81 -1.20 16.91
N LEU A 124 22.98 -0.57 17.02
CA LEU A 124 23.35 0.28 18.14
C LEU A 124 22.56 1.60 18.12
N ALA A 125 22.13 2.06 16.94
CA ALA A 125 21.27 3.24 16.72
C ALA A 125 19.76 2.97 16.99
N GLU A 126 19.50 2.23 18.07
CA GLU A 126 18.32 2.33 18.93
C GLU A 126 17.17 1.33 18.72
N PRO A 127 17.21 0.18 19.43
CA PRO A 127 15.98 -0.45 19.93
C PRO A 127 15.07 0.56 20.66
N ALA A 128 15.61 1.65 21.21
CA ALA A 128 14.82 2.73 21.80
C ALA A 128 13.95 3.47 20.75
N ALA A 129 14.43 3.73 19.54
CA ALA A 129 13.66 4.36 18.46
C ALA A 129 12.58 3.42 17.93
N GLU A 130 12.89 2.13 17.78
CA GLU A 130 11.89 1.13 17.39
C GLU A 130 10.80 0.98 18.46
N ILE A 131 11.18 0.94 19.74
CA ILE A 131 10.24 0.90 20.86
C ILE A 131 9.41 2.18 20.94
N ALA A 132 10.03 3.36 20.78
CA ALA A 132 9.34 4.65 20.77
C ALA A 132 8.34 4.74 19.61
N PHE A 133 8.75 4.31 18.43
CA PHE A 133 7.90 4.20 17.26
C PHE A 133 6.73 3.22 17.48
N ALA A 134 6.99 2.07 18.12
CA ALA A 134 5.97 1.09 18.48
C ALA A 134 4.99 1.58 19.57
N ARG A 135 5.35 2.62 20.33
CA ARG A 135 4.47 3.29 21.31
C ARG A 135 3.60 4.39 20.72
N LEU A 136 3.89 4.85 19.49
CA LEU A 136 3.04 5.83 18.81
C LEU A 136 1.64 5.27 18.58
N GLU A 137 0.62 6.13 18.72
CA GLU A 137 -0.75 5.83 18.28
C GLU A 137 -0.76 5.31 16.83
N PRO A 138 -1.56 4.27 16.50
CA PRO A 138 -1.52 3.62 15.18
C PRO A 138 -1.70 4.59 14.00
N PHE A 139 -2.54 5.61 14.19
CA PHE A 139 -2.73 6.65 13.18
C PHE A 139 -1.48 7.51 12.97
N ALA A 140 -0.83 7.94 14.05
CA ALA A 140 0.40 8.73 13.99
C ALA A 140 1.56 7.93 13.39
N ARG A 141 1.62 6.64 13.71
CA ARG A 141 2.56 5.69 13.14
C ARG A 141 2.40 5.55 11.62
N ASN A 142 1.17 5.40 11.15
CA ASN A 142 0.87 5.31 9.72
C ASN A 142 1.24 6.59 8.97
N VAL A 143 0.92 7.75 9.55
CA VAL A 143 1.31 9.06 8.98
C VAL A 143 2.84 9.17 8.88
N LEU A 144 3.58 8.76 9.91
CA LEU A 144 5.04 8.80 9.93
C LEU A 144 5.67 7.79 8.95
N LEU A 145 5.10 6.58 8.81
CA LEU A 145 5.56 5.58 7.84
C LEU A 145 5.42 6.06 6.40
N LEU A 146 4.30 6.69 6.06
CA LEU A 146 4.08 7.25 4.73
C LEU A 146 5.13 8.29 4.37
N ARG A 147 5.60 9.07 5.36
CA ARG A 147 6.70 10.01 5.15
C ARG A 147 8.05 9.31 5.04
N LEU A 148 8.42 8.47 6.01
CA LEU A 148 9.77 7.92 6.13
C LEU A 148 10.07 6.80 5.14
N ARG A 149 9.11 5.90 4.91
CA ARG A 149 9.33 4.70 4.08
C ARG A 149 8.93 4.90 2.63
N TYR A 150 7.93 5.75 2.38
CA TYR A 150 7.38 5.97 1.04
C TYR A 150 7.72 7.37 0.49
N GLY A 151 8.39 8.23 1.27
CA GLY A 151 8.84 9.55 0.82
C GLY A 151 7.71 10.54 0.52
N LEU A 152 6.46 10.24 0.92
CA LEU A 152 5.31 11.05 0.54
C LEU A 152 5.33 12.43 1.19
N GLU A 153 4.91 13.44 0.43
CA GLU A 153 4.74 14.80 0.91
C GLU A 153 3.44 14.96 1.72
N VAL A 154 3.36 16.00 2.55
CA VAL A 154 2.21 16.23 3.45
C VAL A 154 0.87 16.28 2.71
N SER A 155 0.86 16.85 1.50
CA SER A 155 -0.31 16.90 0.62
C SER A 155 -0.75 15.51 0.15
N GLU A 156 0.19 14.64 -0.19
CA GLU A 156 -0.04 13.28 -0.66
C GLU A 156 -0.51 12.37 0.48
N ILE A 157 0.10 12.51 1.67
CA ILE A 157 -0.32 11.83 2.89
C ILE A 157 -1.76 12.23 3.24
N ALA A 158 -2.08 13.52 3.18
CA ALA A 158 -3.41 14.03 3.48
C ALA A 158 -4.46 13.48 2.51
N ALA A 159 -4.17 13.50 1.21
CA ALA A 159 -5.04 12.91 0.18
C ALA A 159 -5.23 11.41 0.39
N ARG A 160 -4.15 10.67 0.68
CA ARG A 160 -4.19 9.20 0.84
C ARG A 160 -4.95 8.75 2.08
N LEU A 161 -4.90 9.53 3.16
CA LEU A 161 -5.59 9.22 4.41
C LEU A 161 -6.98 9.89 4.54
N GLY A 162 -7.40 10.69 3.56
CA GLY A 162 -8.67 11.41 3.61
C GLY A 162 -8.73 12.46 4.73
N ILE A 163 -7.62 13.12 5.03
CA ILE A 163 -7.51 14.14 6.09
C ILE A 163 -7.05 15.48 5.52
N SER A 164 -7.16 16.55 6.31
CA SER A 164 -6.61 17.85 5.92
C SER A 164 -5.08 17.86 6.03
N GLN A 165 -4.42 18.65 5.17
CA GLN A 165 -2.96 18.85 5.24
C GLN A 165 -2.51 19.37 6.61
N ARG A 166 -3.31 20.24 7.23
CA ARG A 166 -3.06 20.75 8.58
C ARG A 166 -3.04 19.62 9.61
N ARG A 167 -3.96 18.65 9.52
CA ARG A 167 -4.00 17.47 10.39
C ARG A 167 -2.79 16.57 10.13
N ALA A 168 -2.48 16.28 8.88
CA ALA A 168 -1.30 15.48 8.51
C ALA A 168 0.01 16.10 9.07
N ARG A 169 0.21 17.41 8.88
CA ARG A 169 1.38 18.14 9.40
C ARG A 169 1.45 18.11 10.92
N ARG A 170 0.33 18.37 11.60
CA ARG A 170 0.26 18.33 13.06
C ARG A 170 0.62 16.94 13.59
N THR A 171 0.03 15.90 13.02
CA THR A 171 0.31 14.51 13.42
C THR A 171 1.77 14.11 13.18
N LEU A 172 2.40 14.56 12.08
CA LEU A 172 3.84 14.36 11.86
C LEU A 172 4.68 15.03 12.94
N CYS A 173 4.41 16.30 13.25
CA CYS A 173 5.14 17.03 14.29
C CYS A 173 4.97 16.39 15.67
N GLU A 174 3.76 15.95 16.02
CA GLU A 174 3.48 15.26 17.28
C GLU A 174 4.20 13.90 17.35
N ALA A 175 4.20 13.13 16.26
CA ALA A 175 4.89 11.84 16.19
C ALA A 175 6.41 11.96 16.36
N VAL A 176 7.03 12.92 15.66
CA VAL A 176 8.48 13.18 15.78
C VAL A 176 8.86 13.63 17.18
N ARG A 177 8.06 14.53 17.79
CA ARG A 177 8.28 14.96 19.18
C ARG A 177 8.16 13.81 20.16
N ALA A 178 7.13 12.97 20.01
CA ALA A 178 6.93 11.82 20.88
C ALA A 178 8.09 10.82 20.81
N ILE A 179 8.67 10.61 19.62
CA ILE A 179 9.89 9.82 19.46
C ILE A 179 11.06 10.49 20.17
N ALA A 180 11.34 11.77 19.88
CA ALA A 180 12.47 12.49 20.48
C ALA A 180 12.41 12.47 22.02
N THR A 181 11.24 12.77 22.60
CA THR A 181 11.05 12.71 24.06
C THR A 181 11.25 11.31 24.64
N SER A 182 10.92 10.26 23.88
CA SER A 182 11.14 8.87 24.33
C SER A 182 12.61 8.45 24.29
N LEU A 183 13.42 9.12 23.45
CA LEU A 183 14.86 8.90 23.34
C LEU A 183 15.64 9.69 24.40
N ASP A 184 15.15 10.88 24.78
CA ASP A 184 15.76 11.74 25.79
C ASP A 184 15.56 11.25 27.24
N GLN A 185 14.65 10.29 27.48
CA GLN A 185 14.41 9.76 28.83
C GLN A 185 15.46 8.69 29.21
N PRO A 186 16.30 8.92 30.23
CA PRO A 186 17.19 7.88 30.75
C PRO A 186 16.34 6.75 31.36
N ARG A 187 16.65 5.50 30.98
CA ARG A 187 16.02 4.30 31.55
C ARG A 187 16.53 4.02 32.95
#